data_AF-D3SA14-F1
#
_entry.id   AF-D3SA14-F1
#
_cell.length_a   1.000
_cell.length_b   1.000
_cell.length_c   1.000
_cell.angle_alpha   90.00
_cell.angle_beta   90.00
_cell.angle_gamma   90.00
#
_symmetry.space_group_name_H-M   'P 1'
#
loop_
_entity.id
_entity.type
_entity.pdbx_description
1 polymer ?
#
loop_
_entity_poly.entity_id
_entity_poly.type
_entity_poly.pdbx_seq_one_letter_code
_entity_poly.pdbx_strand_id
1 'polypeptide(L)'
;MTRTGQTVYTLLVAFIASLLTLLAVHLLGPDTTPPVVEGDEGITYEELARHASEDNCWMAIHGVVYDLTEYLPRHPTPIEDDCGTDASHGWDTKGTGRPHSRRAHDMLPDYRIGVLAGEGSP
;
A
#
# COMPACT_ATOMS: atom_id res chain seq x y z
N MET A 1 -6.12 -41.19 39.46
CA MET A 1 -5.51 -40.22 38.52
C MET A 1 -4.26 -39.65 39.17
N THR A 2 -3.09 -39.84 38.57
CA THR A 2 -1.81 -39.36 39.13
C THR A 2 -1.65 -37.86 38.85
N ARG A 3 -1.07 -37.12 39.80
CA ARG A 3 -0.86 -35.66 39.74
C ARG A 3 -0.16 -35.21 38.43
N THR A 4 0.68 -36.07 37.87
CA THR A 4 1.37 -35.87 36.59
C THR A 4 0.43 -35.87 35.38
N GLY A 5 -0.58 -36.74 35.36
CA GLY A 5 -1.56 -36.81 34.27
C GLY A 5 -2.46 -35.58 34.19
N GLN A 6 -2.81 -35.01 35.34
CA GLN A 6 -3.56 -33.75 35.43
C GLN A 6 -2.75 -32.59 34.83
N THR A 7 -1.46 -32.48 35.16
CA THR A 7 -0.61 -31.39 34.66
C THR A 7 -0.42 -31.46 33.14
N VAL A 8 -0.15 -32.65 32.59
CA VAL A 8 0.01 -32.83 31.14
C VAL A 8 -1.29 -32.51 30.39
N TYR A 9 -2.44 -32.94 30.94
CA TYR A 9 -3.74 -32.63 30.37
C TYR A 9 -4.03 -31.13 30.34
N THR A 10 -3.79 -30.42 31.45
CA THR A 10 -4.00 -28.96 31.51
C THR A 10 -3.12 -28.21 30.52
N LEU A 11 -1.85 -28.61 30.36
CA LEU A 11 -0.95 -27.99 29.40
C LEU A 11 -1.38 -28.22 27.95
N LEU A 12 -1.84 -29.43 27.63
CA LEU A 12 -2.34 -29.77 26.30
C LEU A 12 -3.61 -28.99 25.95
N VAL A 13 -4.55 -28.89 26.89
CA VAL A 13 -5.78 -28.10 26.68
C VAL A 13 -5.45 -26.60 26.49
N ALA A 14 -4.54 -26.04 27.29
CA ALA A 14 -4.13 -24.64 27.17
C ALA A 14 -3.44 -24.35 25.82
N PHE A 15 -2.60 -25.27 25.35
CA PHE A 15 -1.94 -25.17 24.06
C PHE A 15 -2.95 -25.21 22.90
N ILE A 16 -3.88 -26.16 22.92
CA ILE A 16 -4.92 -26.27 21.89
C ILE A 16 -5.84 -25.05 21.90
N ALA A 17 -6.25 -24.57 23.07
CA ALA A 17 -7.06 -23.35 23.19
C ALA A 17 -6.34 -22.12 22.60
N SER A 18 -5.03 -22.00 22.84
CA SER A 18 -4.23 -20.91 22.29
C SER A 18 -4.12 -20.99 20.76
N LEU A 19 -3.90 -22.19 20.22
CA LEU A 19 -3.86 -22.40 18.76
C LEU A 19 -5.20 -22.11 18.09
N LEU A 20 -6.31 -22.56 18.69
CA LEU A 20 -7.65 -22.29 18.18
C LEU A 20 -7.97 -20.79 18.21
N THR A 21 -7.55 -20.07 19.25
CA THR A 21 -7.73 -18.62 19.34
C THR A 21 -6.93 -17.89 18.27
N LEU A 22 -5.68 -18.28 18.03
CA LEU A 22 -4.85 -17.72 16.96
C LEU A 22 -5.43 -17.99 15.57
N LEU A 23 -5.94 -19.20 15.33
CA LEU A 23 -6.59 -19.55 14.07
C LEU A 23 -7.88 -18.74 13.88
N ALA A 24 -8.69 -18.56 14.93
CA ALA A 24 -9.90 -17.75 14.87
C ALA A 24 -9.59 -16.28 14.53
N VAL A 25 -8.51 -15.71 15.07
CA VAL A 25 -8.05 -14.35 14.72
C VAL A 25 -7.64 -14.25 13.26
N HIS A 26 -7.03 -15.28 12.67
CA HIS A 26 -6.68 -15.29 11.24
C HIS A 26 -7.91 -15.47 10.34
N LEU A 27 -8.91 -16.25 10.77
CA LEU A 27 -10.11 -16.53 9.97
C LEU A 27 -11.20 -15.45 10.11
N LEU A 28 -11.26 -14.76 11.25
CA LEU A 28 -12.29 -13.77 11.58
C LEU A 28 -11.73 -12.35 11.71
N GLY A 29 -10.42 -12.18 11.48
CA GLY A 29 -9.81 -10.86 11.40
C GLY A 29 -10.50 -10.07 10.28
N PRO A 30 -10.91 -8.81 10.52
CA PRO A 30 -11.45 -8.00 9.45
C PRO A 30 -10.40 -7.89 8.34
N ASP A 31 -10.80 -8.12 7.10
CA ASP A 31 -9.96 -7.83 5.95
C ASP A 31 -9.55 -6.37 6.03
N THR A 32 -8.28 -6.11 6.33
CA THR A 32 -7.68 -4.77 6.31
C THR A 32 -7.47 -4.27 4.88
N THR A 33 -8.00 -5.00 3.90
CA THR A 33 -8.05 -4.58 2.50
C THR A 33 -8.91 -3.32 2.43
N PRO A 34 -8.35 -2.17 2.01
CA PRO A 34 -9.15 -1.00 1.71
C PRO A 34 -10.30 -1.38 0.78
N PRO A 35 -11.48 -0.74 0.87
CA PRO A 35 -12.60 -1.07 0.00
C PRO A 35 -12.15 -0.94 -1.46
N VAL A 36 -12.07 -2.08 -2.16
CA VAL A 36 -11.84 -2.16 -3.60
C VAL A 36 -13.09 -1.58 -4.23
N VAL A 37 -12.93 -0.45 -4.92
CA VAL A 37 -14.01 0.17 -5.68
C VAL A 37 -14.27 -0.75 -6.87
N GLU A 38 -15.43 -1.40 -6.93
CA GLU A 38 -15.76 -2.30 -8.05
C GLU A 38 -15.73 -1.53 -9.39
N GLY A 39 -14.86 -1.99 -10.30
CA GLY A 39 -14.47 -1.32 -11.55
C GLY A 39 -12.96 -1.36 -11.84
N ASP A 40 -12.16 -1.89 -10.91
CA ASP A 40 -10.69 -1.84 -10.88
C ASP A 40 -10.02 -2.90 -11.77
N GLU A 41 -10.14 -2.78 -13.09
CA GLU A 41 -8.99 -3.17 -13.92
C GLU A 41 -7.91 -2.12 -13.59
N GLY A 42 -7.00 -2.45 -12.68
CA GLY A 42 -5.97 -1.51 -12.21
C GLY A 42 -5.29 -0.79 -13.38
N ILE A 43 -4.79 0.42 -13.14
CA ILE A 43 -4.11 1.22 -14.14
C ILE A 43 -2.87 0.45 -14.59
N THR A 44 -2.78 0.08 -15.87
CA THR A 44 -1.60 -0.64 -16.37
C THR A 44 -0.41 0.30 -16.51
N TYR A 45 0.81 -0.25 -16.54
CA TYR A 45 2.00 0.55 -16.88
C TYR A 45 1.88 1.24 -18.25
N GLU A 46 1.20 0.60 -19.20
CA GLU A 46 0.97 1.17 -20.53
C GLU A 46 -0.02 2.33 -20.51
N GLU A 47 -1.04 2.28 -19.64
CA GLU A 47 -1.90 3.43 -19.41
C GLU A 47 -1.13 4.53 -18.69
N LEU A 48 -0.46 4.23 -17.58
CA LEU A 48 0.36 5.18 -16.83
C LEU A 48 1.31 5.96 -17.76
N ALA A 49 2.02 5.26 -18.64
CA ALA A 49 2.99 5.85 -19.57
C ALA A 49 2.37 6.83 -20.59
N ARG A 50 1.04 6.86 -20.77
CA ARG A 50 0.35 7.87 -21.61
C ARG A 50 0.24 9.24 -20.92
N HIS A 51 0.46 9.30 -19.62
CA HIS A 51 0.38 10.50 -18.79
C HIS A 51 1.79 10.97 -18.38
N ALA A 52 2.61 11.23 -19.39
CA ALA A 52 4.04 11.53 -19.27
C ALA A 52 4.42 12.98 -19.63
N SER A 53 3.49 13.93 -19.55
CA SER A 53 3.74 15.35 -19.87
C SER A 53 3.36 16.28 -18.72
N GLU A 54 3.90 17.50 -18.70
CA GLU A 54 3.64 18.48 -17.65
C GLU A 54 2.16 18.86 -17.51
N ASP A 55 1.41 18.83 -18.61
CA ASP A 55 -0.03 19.10 -18.66
C ASP A 55 -0.90 17.85 -18.53
N ASN A 56 -0.28 16.68 -18.37
CA ASN A 56 -0.94 15.40 -18.17
C ASN A 56 0.05 14.42 -17.49
N CYS A 57 0.21 14.57 -16.17
CA CYS A 57 1.26 13.88 -15.41
C CYS A 57 0.66 12.96 -14.35
N TRP A 58 0.81 11.66 -14.58
CA TRP A 58 0.53 10.66 -13.54
C TRP A 58 1.82 10.02 -13.05
N MET A 59 1.84 9.62 -11.79
CA MET A 59 2.95 8.84 -11.23
C MET A 59 2.40 7.71 -10.39
N ALA A 60 3.04 6.54 -10.47
CA ALA A 60 2.83 5.48 -9.49
C ALA A 60 3.78 5.67 -8.31
N ILE A 61 3.25 5.56 -7.09
CA ILE A 61 4.04 5.56 -5.85
C ILE A 61 3.50 4.45 -4.97
N HIS A 62 4.34 3.44 -4.71
CA HIS A 62 4.02 2.26 -3.90
C HIS A 62 2.75 1.54 -4.37
N GLY A 63 2.65 1.30 -5.69
CA GLY A 63 1.51 0.60 -6.31
C GLY A 63 0.21 1.42 -6.38
N VAL A 64 0.23 2.69 -5.96
CA VAL A 64 -0.92 3.60 -6.06
C VAL A 64 -0.63 4.64 -7.13
N VAL A 65 -1.60 4.95 -7.99
CA VAL A 65 -1.43 5.94 -9.05
C VAL A 65 -2.08 7.26 -8.64
N TYR A 66 -1.35 8.35 -8.89
CA TYR A 66 -1.72 9.71 -8.55
C TYR A 66 -1.69 10.60 -9.79
N ASP A 67 -2.72 11.44 -9.95
CA ASP A 67 -2.71 12.52 -10.93
C ASP A 67 -2.09 13.77 -10.29
N LEU A 68 -0.86 14.09 -10.69
CA LEU A 68 -0.09 15.20 -10.13
C LEU A 68 -0.06 16.42 -11.05
N THR A 69 -0.83 16.42 -12.15
CA THR A 69 -0.84 17.48 -13.17
C THR A 69 -0.98 18.87 -12.54
N GLU A 70 -2.00 19.07 -11.70
CA GLU A 70 -2.27 20.35 -11.02
C GLU A 70 -1.30 20.64 -9.86
N TYR A 71 -0.52 19.65 -9.43
CA TYR A 71 0.42 19.78 -8.32
C TYR A 71 1.84 20.09 -8.76
N LEU A 72 2.26 19.67 -9.96
CA LEU A 72 3.59 19.93 -10.51
C LEU A 72 4.13 21.36 -10.26
N PRO A 73 3.42 22.45 -10.62
CA PRO A 73 3.94 23.81 -10.44
C PRO A 73 4.10 24.23 -8.97
N ARG A 74 3.54 23.45 -8.02
CA ARG A 74 3.62 23.66 -6.58
C ARG A 74 4.68 22.77 -5.92
N HIS A 75 5.26 21.81 -6.66
CA HIS A 75 6.26 20.92 -6.12
C HIS A 75 7.59 21.68 -5.85
N PRO A 76 8.26 21.49 -4.70
CA PRO A 76 9.47 22.27 -4.36
C PRO A 76 10.67 22.07 -5.31
N THR A 77 10.67 21.03 -6.13
CA THR A 77 11.70 20.74 -7.13
C THR A 77 11.05 20.31 -8.45
N PRO A 78 11.74 20.42 -9.59
CA PRO A 78 11.29 19.80 -10.83
C PRO A 78 11.17 18.28 -10.65
N ILE A 79 10.05 17.70 -11.07
CA ILE A 79 9.74 16.25 -11.05
C ILE A 79 9.03 15.80 -12.33
N GLU A 80 8.99 16.66 -13.34
CA GLU A 80 8.29 16.45 -14.61
C GLU A 80 8.86 15.24 -15.38
N ASP A 81 10.16 14.94 -15.17
CA ASP A 81 10.84 13.77 -15.76
C ASP A 81 10.30 12.43 -15.22
N ASP A 82 9.61 12.42 -14.07
CA ASP A 82 9.03 11.20 -13.48
C ASP A 82 7.60 10.93 -13.99
N CYS A 83 7.00 11.83 -14.78
CA CYS A 83 5.65 11.66 -15.31
C CYS A 83 5.53 10.39 -16.17
N GLY A 84 4.46 9.64 -15.96
CA GLY A 84 4.17 8.37 -16.64
C GLY A 84 4.98 7.19 -16.12
N THR A 85 5.62 7.30 -14.95
CA THR A 85 6.50 6.26 -14.40
C THR A 85 6.18 5.91 -12.94
N ASP A 86 6.85 4.88 -12.43
CA ASP A 86 6.90 4.57 -11.01
C ASP A 86 7.97 5.44 -10.32
N ALA A 87 7.51 6.39 -9.52
CA ALA A 87 8.31 7.36 -8.80
C ALA A 87 8.57 6.96 -7.33
N SER A 88 8.33 5.69 -6.94
CA SER A 88 8.47 5.23 -5.54
C SER A 88 9.84 5.53 -4.94
N HIS A 89 10.91 5.31 -5.70
CA HIS A 89 12.26 5.63 -5.23
C HIS A 89 12.48 7.15 -5.06
N GLY A 90 11.94 7.96 -5.98
CA GLY A 90 11.96 9.42 -5.88
C GLY A 90 11.19 9.91 -4.65
N TRP A 91 10.04 9.31 -4.38
CA TRP A 91 9.26 9.56 -3.17
C TRP A 91 10.02 9.20 -1.89
N ASP A 92 10.65 8.04 -1.82
CA ASP A 92 11.31 7.60 -0.59
C ASP A 92 12.59 8.37 -0.28
N THR A 93 13.27 8.87 -1.32
CA THR A 93 14.62 9.43 -1.18
C THR A 93 14.72 10.92 -1.48
N LYS A 94 13.77 11.51 -2.21
CA LYS A 94 13.86 12.86 -2.79
C LYS A 94 15.14 13.09 -3.61
N GLY A 95 15.78 12.03 -4.10
CA GLY A 95 17.13 12.09 -4.67
C GLY A 95 18.24 12.46 -3.67
N THR A 96 17.93 12.62 -2.38
CA THR A 96 18.86 13.00 -1.29
C THR A 96 19.04 11.91 -0.22
N GLY A 97 18.36 10.77 -0.37
CA GLY A 97 18.28 9.72 0.63
C GLY A 97 17.41 10.07 1.85
N ARG A 98 16.58 11.12 1.76
CA ARG A 98 15.69 11.57 2.85
C ARG A 98 14.22 11.45 2.43
N PRO A 99 13.34 10.97 3.32
CA PRO A 99 11.93 10.79 2.98
C PRO A 99 11.14 12.10 2.91
N HIS A 100 9.97 12.04 2.28
CA HIS A 100 8.92 13.07 2.35
C HIS A 100 8.48 13.38 3.78
N SER A 101 8.08 14.64 4.02
CA SER A 101 7.61 15.07 5.34
C SER A 101 6.23 14.47 5.61
N ARG A 102 5.78 14.49 6.88
CA ARG A 102 4.40 14.09 7.23
C ARG A 102 3.36 14.87 6.43
N ARG A 103 3.54 16.20 6.34
CA ARG A 103 2.66 17.06 5.55
C ARG A 103 2.56 16.62 4.08
N ALA A 104 3.65 16.19 3.45
CA ALA A 104 3.61 15.69 2.09
C ALA A 104 2.83 14.36 1.99
N HIS A 105 3.00 13.46 2.97
CA HIS A 105 2.19 12.23 3.06
C HIS A 105 0.71 12.53 3.29
N ASP A 106 0.38 13.56 4.07
CA ASP A 106 -1.01 13.95 4.34
C ASP A 106 -1.69 14.57 3.11
N MET A 107 -0.90 15.14 2.17
CA MET A 107 -1.40 15.75 0.93
C MET A 107 -1.51 14.76 -0.23
N LEU A 108 -0.66 13.73 -0.28
CA LEU A 108 -0.59 12.78 -1.40
C LEU A 108 -1.95 12.09 -1.73
N PRO A 109 -2.77 11.67 -0.74
CA PRO A 109 -4.06 11.03 -1.00
C PRO A 109 -5.05 11.87 -1.80
N ASP A 110 -4.95 13.21 -1.74
CA ASP A 110 -5.84 14.11 -2.48
C ASP A 110 -5.69 13.97 -4.01
N TYR A 111 -4.58 13.38 -4.46
CA TYR A 111 -4.25 13.18 -5.87
C TYR A 111 -4.47 11.74 -6.35
N ARG A 112 -4.94 10.83 -5.47
CA ARG A 112 -5.09 9.41 -5.82
C ARG A 112 -6.19 9.21 -6.85
N ILE A 113 -5.88 8.46 -7.91
CA ILE A 113 -6.85 8.09 -8.96
C ILE A 113 -7.08 6.58 -9.08
N GLY A 114 -6.19 5.74 -8.54
CA GLY A 114 -6.35 4.29 -8.64
C GLY A 114 -5.15 3.51 -8.09
N VAL A 115 -5.06 2.24 -8.46
CA VAL A 115 -3.92 1.36 -8.15
C VAL A 115 -3.27 0.88 -9.45
N LEU A 116 -1.98 0.59 -9.39
CA LEU A 116 -1.23 0.08 -10.52
C LEU A 116 -1.50 -1.43 -10.68
N ALA A 117 -1.92 -1.86 -11.88
CA ALA A 117 -2.17 -3.26 -12.17
C ALA A 117 -0.89 -4.09 -11.99
N GLY A 118 -1.02 -5.23 -11.30
CA GLY A 118 0.09 -6.14 -11.02
C GLY A 118 0.80 -5.93 -9.68
N GLU A 119 0.60 -4.79 -9.01
CA GLU A 119 1.17 -4.48 -7.68
C GLU A 119 0.14 -4.67 -6.53
N GLY A 120 -1.04 -5.20 -6.84
CA GLY A 120 -2.13 -5.45 -5.89
C GLY A 120 -3.09 -6.58 -6.30
N SER A 121 -2.72 -7.40 -7.29
CA SER A 121 -3.46 -8.63 -7.57
C SER A 121 -2.77 -9.78 -6.83
N PRO A 122 -3.47 -10.56 -5.99
CA PRO A 122 -2.95 -11.85 -5.53
C PRO A 122 -2.69 -12.79 -6.71
#